data_AF-A0AAN7TLF7-F1
#
_entry.id   AF-A0AAN7TLF7-F1
#
_cell.length_a   1.000
_cell.length_b   1.000
_cell.length_c   1.000
_cell.angle_alpha   90.00
_cell.angle_beta   90.00
_cell.angle_gamma   90.00
#
_symmetry.space_group_name_H-M   'P 1'
#
loop_
_entity.id
_entity.type
_entity.pdbx_description
1 polymer ?
#
loop_
_entity_poly.entity_id
_entity_poly.type
_entity_poly.pdbx_seq_one_letter_code
_entity_poly.pdbx_strand_id
1 'polypeptide(L)'
;MGEYFKKTSLTKKKEIKKYIKWEDIENGEKLRSQLITATQAYKKAGEDLKQIIGEDSIIHNTFIGMKNIEKLEGDTDKDNPATTKTVELCKSLKNLTKLTGRLIRKHKVDFILIQQTKGTVLDT
;
A
#
# COMPACT_ATOMS: atom_id res chain seq x y z
N MET A 1 53.57 23.96 -13.16
CA MET A 1 52.46 23.74 -12.21
C MET A 1 51.16 23.78 -12.99
N GLY A 2 50.32 22.76 -12.86
CA GLY A 2 49.02 22.68 -13.52
C GLY A 2 48.41 21.32 -13.18
N GLU A 3 47.70 21.29 -12.05
CA GLU A 3 47.26 20.08 -11.36
C GLU A 3 46.33 19.18 -12.19
N TYR A 4 46.56 17.88 -12.01
CA TYR A 4 45.75 16.80 -12.54
C TYR A 4 44.33 16.83 -11.94
N PHE A 5 43.34 17.30 -12.70
CA PHE A 5 41.93 17.01 -12.39
C PHE A 5 41.62 15.55 -12.76
N LYS A 6 41.89 14.62 -11.84
CA LYS A 6 41.26 13.30 -11.83
C LYS A 6 39.76 13.51 -11.61
N LYS A 7 38.98 13.57 -12.69
CA LYS A 7 37.53 13.32 -12.64
C LYS A 7 37.32 11.86 -12.25
N THR A 8 37.24 11.58 -10.95
CA THR A 8 36.65 10.35 -10.44
C THR A 8 35.16 10.39 -10.76
N SER A 9 34.80 9.90 -11.95
CA SER A 9 33.42 9.58 -12.27
C SER A 9 32.98 8.44 -11.36
N LEU A 10 32.39 8.77 -10.21
CA LEU A 10 31.59 7.84 -9.42
C LEU A 10 30.26 7.62 -10.16
N THR A 11 30.32 7.00 -11.34
CA THR A 11 29.16 6.32 -11.90
C THR A 11 28.88 5.11 -11.02
N LYS A 12 28.14 5.34 -9.92
CA LYS A 12 27.46 4.26 -9.21
C LYS A 12 26.66 3.51 -10.26
N LYS A 13 27.13 2.30 -10.64
CA LYS A 13 26.35 1.36 -11.44
C LYS A 13 24.98 1.29 -10.79
N LYS A 14 23.96 1.80 -11.47
CA LYS A 14 22.57 1.62 -11.06
C LYS A 14 22.35 0.12 -11.12
N GLU A 15 22.41 -0.57 -9.98
CA GLU A 15 21.99 -1.96 -9.91
C GLU A 15 20.59 -2.02 -10.51
N ILE A 16 20.47 -2.67 -11.66
CA ILE A 16 19.17 -2.99 -12.22
C ILE A 16 18.57 -3.95 -11.20
N LYS A 17 17.65 -3.44 -10.38
CA LYS A 17 16.88 -4.28 -9.47
C LYS A 17 16.16 -5.30 -10.34
N LYS A 18 16.61 -6.54 -10.30
CA LYS A 18 15.97 -7.64 -11.00
C LYS A 18 14.65 -7.90 -10.29
N TYR A 19 13.57 -7.41 -10.88
CA TYR A 19 12.23 -7.71 -10.42
C TYR A 19 11.83 -9.10 -10.90
N ILE A 20 11.08 -9.84 -10.08
CA ILE A 20 10.74 -11.25 -10.32
C ILE A 20 9.23 -11.44 -10.44
N LYS A 21 8.82 -12.44 -11.21
CA LYS A 21 7.42 -12.80 -11.39
C LYS A 21 6.91 -13.62 -10.19
N TRP A 22 5.60 -13.80 -10.11
CA TRP A 22 4.99 -14.57 -9.01
C TRP A 22 5.50 -16.01 -8.97
N GLU A 23 5.69 -16.62 -10.14
CA GLU A 23 6.12 -18.00 -10.32
C GLU A 23 7.57 -18.23 -9.88
N ASP A 24 8.39 -17.19 -9.94
CA ASP A 24 9.81 -17.22 -9.58
C ASP A 24 10.03 -17.01 -8.06
N ILE A 25 8.96 -16.76 -7.29
CA ILE A 25 9.02 -16.51 -5.85
C ILE A 25 8.60 -17.77 -5.10
N GLU A 26 9.44 -18.21 -4.17
CA GLU A 26 9.05 -19.22 -3.19
C GLU A 26 7.83 -18.73 -2.38
N ASN A 27 6.72 -19.46 -2.44
CA ASN A 27 5.40 -19.07 -1.94
C ASN A 27 4.76 -17.85 -2.64
N GLY A 28 5.12 -17.57 -3.90
CA GLY A 28 4.58 -16.46 -4.68
C GLY A 28 3.06 -16.45 -4.81
N GLU A 29 2.44 -17.60 -5.03
CA GLU A 29 0.97 -17.73 -5.06
C GLU A 29 0.33 -17.38 -3.71
N LYS A 30 0.94 -17.76 -2.58
CA LYS A 30 0.45 -17.37 -1.25
C LYS A 30 0.54 -15.86 -1.05
N LEU A 31 1.64 -15.24 -1.48
CA LEU A 31 1.84 -13.78 -1.42
C LEU A 31 0.84 -13.04 -2.32
N ARG A 32 0.55 -13.59 -3.50
CA ARG A 32 -0.47 -13.10 -4.42
C ARG A 32 -1.85 -13.15 -3.79
N SER A 33 -2.23 -14.28 -3.19
CA SER A 33 -3.49 -14.43 -2.45
C SER A 33 -3.61 -13.44 -1.30
N GLN A 34 -2.53 -13.24 -0.52
CA GLN A 34 -2.52 -12.22 0.54
C GLN A 34 -2.73 -10.80 -0.02
N LEU A 35 -2.14 -10.48 -1.17
CA LEU A 35 -2.34 -9.20 -1.84
C LEU A 35 -3.79 -9.03 -2.30
N ILE A 36 -4.39 -10.07 -2.87
CA ILE A 36 -5.80 -10.07 -3.29
C ILE A 36 -6.70 -9.84 -2.08
N THR A 37 -6.55 -10.61 -1.01
CA THR A 37 -7.35 -10.47 0.22
C THR A 37 -7.22 -9.08 0.83
N ALA A 38 -6.00 -8.54 0.92
CA ALA A 38 -5.78 -7.19 1.44
C ALA A 38 -6.43 -6.11 0.54
N THR A 39 -6.43 -6.32 -0.77
CA THR A 39 -7.04 -5.39 -1.74
C THR A 39 -8.57 -5.45 -1.67
N GLN A 40 -9.15 -6.64 -1.56
CA GLN A 40 -10.60 -6.82 -1.37
C GLN A 40 -11.08 -6.22 -0.05
N ALA A 41 -10.35 -6.42 1.05
CA ALA A 41 -10.66 -5.83 2.34
C ALA A 41 -10.64 -4.30 2.28
N TYR A 42 -9.68 -3.72 1.56
CA TYR A 42 -9.63 -2.28 1.32
C TYR A 42 -10.80 -1.78 0.48
N LYS A 43 -11.13 -2.47 -0.63
CA LYS A 43 -12.26 -2.11 -1.50
C LYS A 43 -13.58 -2.10 -0.72
N LYS A 44 -13.87 -3.20 -0.02
CA LYS A 44 -15.10 -3.35 0.78
C LYS A 44 -15.20 -2.28 1.87
N ALA A 45 -14.11 -2.01 2.59
CA ALA A 45 -14.11 -0.96 3.60
C ALA A 45 -14.36 0.43 2.99
N GLY A 46 -13.89 0.68 1.76
CA GLY A 46 -14.14 1.92 1.02
C GLY A 46 -15.61 2.04 0.60
N GLU A 47 -16.21 0.97 0.10
CA GLU A 47 -17.64 0.92 -0.27
C GLU A 47 -18.56 1.11 0.95
N ASP A 48 -18.27 0.43 2.06
CA ASP A 48 -18.98 0.60 3.33
C ASP A 48 -18.91 2.07 3.80
N LEU A 49 -17.72 2.68 3.73
CA LEU A 49 -17.55 4.07 4.15
C LEU A 49 -18.27 5.04 3.19
N LYS A 50 -18.28 4.75 1.89
CA LYS A 50 -19.02 5.54 0.88
C LYS A 50 -20.51 5.63 1.21
N GLN A 51 -21.10 4.54 1.66
CA GLN A 51 -22.52 4.52 2.06
C GLN A 51 -22.83 5.38 3.28
N ILE A 52 -21.84 5.60 4.16
CA ILE A 52 -22.04 6.31 5.43
C ILE A 52 -21.79 7.81 5.30
N ILE A 53 -20.74 8.22 4.57
CA ILE A 53 -20.27 9.62 4.54
C ILE A 53 -20.17 10.26 3.14
N GLY A 54 -20.45 9.51 2.08
CA GLY A 54 -20.35 9.98 0.69
C GLY A 54 -18.93 10.04 0.14
N GLU A 55 -18.80 10.11 -1.20
CA GLU A 55 -17.55 9.88 -1.95
C GLU A 55 -16.48 10.95 -1.71
N ASP A 56 -16.86 12.23 -1.67
CA ASP A 56 -15.95 13.37 -1.46
C ASP A 56 -15.30 13.36 -0.07
N SER A 57 -15.99 12.78 0.91
CA SER A 57 -15.53 12.70 2.29
C SER A 57 -14.57 11.52 2.51
N ILE A 58 -14.58 10.47 1.67
CA ILE A 58 -13.79 9.25 1.91
C ILE A 58 -12.29 9.53 1.85
N ILE A 59 -11.81 10.20 0.80
CA ILE A 59 -10.37 10.44 0.61
C ILE A 59 -9.84 11.34 1.73
N HIS A 60 -10.57 12.42 2.01
CA HIS A 60 -10.24 13.37 3.07
C HIS A 60 -10.22 12.70 4.45
N ASN A 61 -11.26 11.94 4.78
CA ASN A 61 -11.39 11.28 6.09
C ASN A 61 -10.41 10.12 6.25
N THR A 62 -10.09 9.40 5.18
CA THR A 62 -9.05 8.35 5.21
C THR A 62 -7.68 8.97 5.47
N PHE A 63 -7.36 10.10 4.83
CA PHE A 63 -6.06 10.76 5.01
C PHE A 63 -5.92 11.36 6.42
N ILE A 64 -6.96 12.04 6.90
CA ILE A 64 -7.03 12.56 8.28
C ILE A 64 -6.97 11.41 9.28
N GLY A 65 -7.69 10.33 9.00
CA GLY A 65 -7.74 9.16 9.85
C GLY A 65 -6.40 8.43 9.96
N MET A 66 -5.65 8.31 8.86
CA MET A 66 -4.30 7.75 8.91
C MET A 66 -3.34 8.60 9.75
N LYS A 67 -3.43 9.93 9.65
CA LYS A 67 -2.58 10.85 10.41
C LYS A 67 -2.87 10.82 11.91
N ASN A 68 -4.11 10.48 12.29
CA ASN A 68 -4.60 10.53 13.67
C ASN A 68 -5.09 9.17 14.19
N ILE A 69 -4.65 8.05 13.59
CA ILE A 69 -5.24 6.72 13.88
C ILE A 69 -5.16 6.35 15.36
N GLU A 70 -4.08 6.71 16.04
CA GLU A 70 -3.87 6.47 17.48
C GLU A 70 -4.83 7.31 18.34
N LYS A 71 -5.18 8.52 17.89
CA LYS A 71 -6.17 9.38 18.55
C LYS A 71 -7.59 8.87 18.32
N LEU A 72 -7.89 8.41 17.11
CA LEU A 72 -9.18 7.80 16.79
C LEU A 72 -9.41 6.47 17.52
N GLU A 73 -8.35 5.70 17.79
CA GLU A 73 -8.44 4.47 18.60
C GLU A 73 -8.68 4.77 20.11
N GLY A 74 -8.19 5.91 20.58
CA GLY A 74 -8.38 6.38 21.96
C GLY A 74 -9.62 7.25 22.17
N ASP A 75 -10.34 7.60 21.10
CA ASP A 75 -11.50 8.46 21.19
C ASP A 75 -12.66 7.76 21.91
N THR A 76 -13.43 8.53 22.67
CA THR A 76 -14.48 8.00 23.57
C THR A 76 -15.81 7.81 22.84
N ASP A 77 -15.96 8.41 21.66
CA ASP A 77 -17.14 8.32 20.80
C ASP A 77 -17.06 7.11 19.85
N LYS A 78 -16.82 5.93 20.44
CA LYS A 78 -16.77 4.64 19.72
C LYS A 78 -18.13 4.22 19.15
N ASP A 79 -19.19 4.88 19.59
CA ASP A 79 -20.56 4.67 19.12
C ASP A 79 -20.84 5.34 17.78
N ASN A 80 -19.96 6.22 17.29
CA ASN A 80 -20.09 6.75 15.94
C ASN A 80 -19.62 5.71 14.89
N PRO A 81 -20.52 5.11 14.11
CA PRO A 81 -20.18 4.08 13.14
C PRO A 81 -19.24 4.60 12.04
N ALA A 82 -19.30 5.90 11.70
CA ALA A 82 -18.39 6.51 10.73
C ALA A 82 -16.95 6.57 11.25
N THR A 83 -16.75 6.83 12.54
CA THR A 83 -15.42 6.88 13.19
C THR A 83 -14.79 5.49 13.22
N THR A 84 -15.55 4.48 13.68
CA THR A 84 -15.07 3.09 13.73
C THR A 84 -14.75 2.54 12.33
N LYS A 85 -15.62 2.80 11.34
CA LYS A 85 -15.38 2.41 9.94
C LYS A 85 -14.19 3.15 9.31
N THR A 86 -13.98 4.42 9.65
CA THR A 86 -12.80 5.18 9.19
C THR A 86 -11.51 4.57 9.74
N VAL A 87 -11.48 4.16 11.01
CA VAL A 87 -10.33 3.47 11.61
C VAL A 87 -10.06 2.13 10.92
N GLU A 88 -11.10 1.33 10.65
CA GLU A 88 -10.99 0.07 9.91
C GLU A 88 -10.41 0.28 8.51
N LEU A 89 -10.90 1.27 7.77
CA LEU A 89 -10.39 1.60 6.45
C LEU A 89 -8.92 2.02 6.50
N CYS A 90 -8.54 2.84 7.48
CA CYS A 90 -7.16 3.24 7.68
C CYS A 90 -6.24 2.05 8.00
N LYS A 91 -6.71 1.06 8.78
CA LYS A 91 -5.99 -0.20 9.04
C LYS A 91 -5.81 -1.02 7.78
N SER A 92 -6.88 -1.20 7.00
CA SER A 92 -6.85 -1.93 5.73
C SER A 92 -5.88 -1.30 4.74
N LEU A 93 -5.92 0.02 4.58
CA LEU A 93 -4.99 0.76 3.73
C LEU A 93 -3.54 0.63 4.22
N LYS A 94 -3.29 0.80 5.52
CA LYS A 94 -1.95 0.62 6.12
C LYS A 94 -1.41 -0.79 5.88
N ASN A 95 -2.25 -1.81 6.00
CA ASN A 95 -1.88 -3.20 5.72
C ASN A 95 -1.55 -3.42 4.24
N LEU A 96 -2.36 -2.90 3.33
CA LEU A 96 -2.12 -2.96 1.89
C LEU A 96 -0.81 -2.27 1.50
N THR A 97 -0.53 -1.09 2.05
CA THR A 97 0.74 -0.36 1.83
C THR A 97 1.93 -1.14 2.37
N LYS A 98 1.84 -1.69 3.59
CA LYS A 98 2.90 -2.50 4.19
C LYS A 98 3.18 -3.76 3.36
N LEU A 99 2.14 -4.46 2.92
CA LEU A 99 2.27 -5.65 2.09
C LEU A 99 2.90 -5.31 0.73
N THR A 100 2.44 -4.25 0.08
CA THR A 100 3.03 -3.73 -1.17
C THR A 100 4.52 -3.41 -0.99
N GLY A 101 4.87 -2.70 0.08
CA GLY A 101 6.27 -2.40 0.39
C GLY A 101 7.11 -3.65 0.64
N ARG A 102 6.56 -4.67 1.32
CA ARG A 102 7.22 -5.96 1.55
C ARG A 102 7.48 -6.70 0.24
N LEU A 103 6.48 -6.77 -0.64
CA LEU A 103 6.59 -7.44 -1.94
C LEU A 103 7.71 -6.80 -2.79
N ILE A 104 7.77 -5.48 -2.87
CA ILE A 104 8.81 -4.77 -3.65
C ILE A 104 10.18 -4.87 -3.00
N ARG A 105 10.30 -4.65 -1.68
CA ARG A 105 11.59 -4.50 -1.01
C ARG A 105 12.23 -5.85 -0.67
N LYS A 106 11.44 -6.77 -0.11
CA LYS A 106 11.88 -8.09 0.36
C LYS A 106 11.82 -9.14 -0.74
N HIS A 107 10.71 -9.22 -1.47
CA HIS A 107 10.49 -10.25 -2.49
C HIS A 107 10.84 -9.79 -3.91
N LYS A 108 11.25 -8.53 -4.11
CA LYS A 108 11.58 -7.95 -5.42
C LYS A 108 10.47 -8.18 -6.48
N VAL A 109 9.21 -8.28 -6.06
CA VAL A 109 8.10 -8.44 -7.00
C VAL A 109 8.00 -7.19 -7.86
N ASP A 110 7.79 -7.38 -9.16
CA ASP A 110 7.56 -6.27 -10.08
C ASP A 110 6.36 -5.43 -9.63
N PHE A 111 6.54 -4.11 -9.63
CA PHE A 111 5.47 -3.18 -9.27
C PHE A 111 4.29 -3.27 -10.24
N ILE A 112 4.54 -3.49 -11.53
CA ILE A 112 3.50 -3.67 -12.55
C ILE A 112 2.66 -4.91 -12.24
N LEU A 113 3.28 -6.02 -11.85
CA LEU A 113 2.56 -7.24 -11.44
C LEU A 113 1.70 -7.00 -10.20
N ILE A 114 2.20 -6.22 -9.23
CA ILE A 114 1.41 -5.83 -8.06
C ILE A 114 0.21 -4.98 -8.49
N GLN A 115 0.39 -4.02 -9.40
CA GLN A 115 -0.69 -3.16 -9.89
C GLN A 115 -1.73 -3.94 -10.68
N GLN A 116 -1.31 -4.85 -11.56
CA GLN A 116 -2.22 -5.73 -12.31
C GLN A 116 -3.07 -6.58 -11.37
N THR A 117 -2.46 -7.24 -10.37
CA THR A 117 -3.19 -8.04 -9.38
C THR A 117 -4.18 -7.20 -8.57
N LYS A 118 -3.88 -5.92 -8.31
CA LYS A 118 -4.84 -5.01 -7.65
C LYS A 118 -5.96 -4.59 -8.60
N GLY A 119 -5.62 -4.23 -9.84
CA GLY A 119 -6.57 -3.84 -10.87
C GLY A 119 -7.65 -4.90 -11.10
N THR A 120 -7.26 -6.17 -11.19
CA THR A 120 -8.22 -7.29 -11.33
C THR A 120 -9.24 -7.40 -10.20
N VAL A 121 -8.94 -6.85 -9.01
CA VAL A 121 -9.85 -6.84 -7.86
C VAL A 121 -10.70 -5.56 -7.81
N LEU A 122 -10.14 -4.45 -8.28
CA LEU A 122 -10.82 -3.16 -8.28
C LEU A 122 -11.84 -3.06 -9.42
N ASP A 123 -11.56 -3.71 -10.56
CA ASP A 123 -12.41 -3.73 -11.75
C ASP A 123 -13.58 -4.75 -11.69
N THR A 124 -13.54 -5.72 -10.76
CA THR A 124 -14.64 -6.67 -10.49
C THR A 124 -15.66 -6.13 -9.51
#